data_AF-A0A433WF38-F1
#
_entry.id   AF-A0A433WF38-F1
#
_cell.length_a   1.000
_cell.length_b   1.000
_cell.length_c   1.000
_cell.angle_alpha   90.00
_cell.angle_beta   90.00
_cell.angle_gamma   90.00
#
_symmetry.space_group_name_H-M   'P 1'
#
loop_
_entity.id
_entity.type
_entity.pdbx_description
1 polymer ?
#
loop_
_entity_poly.entity_id
_entity_poly.type
_entity_poly.pdbx_seq_one_letter_code
_entity_poly.pdbx_strand_id
1 'polypeptide(L)'
;MTTLEAIEQDYNFTYPALYKQLSEDGMLSWGELSPDWIRDVYPGLKATPRFLMFAADFEIMDEADISAEMEDGLPNADKKHRFVPFGYTGAGDWYAFYYNLQQGDDVPVALVYHDSNEATIIAKNLQDFIFSQLLEAITNPDPQYRGLIADGDIKVNSYHFLRTHAPYLSPQQQQVVATAYQKGVLTGQELHGILEANINFEWLDNSFPYQL
;
A
#
# COMPACT_ATOMS: atom_id res chain seq x y z
N MET A 1 23.56 -1.77 -8.83
CA MET A 1 22.88 -2.68 -7.92
C MET A 1 22.24 -1.82 -6.85
N THR A 2 20.94 -1.58 -6.98
CA THR A 2 20.11 -0.98 -5.92
C THR A 2 19.88 -2.01 -4.81
N THR A 3 19.39 -1.61 -3.65
CA THR A 3 19.03 -2.55 -2.57
C THR A 3 17.94 -3.51 -3.02
N LEU A 4 16.93 -3.03 -3.77
CA LEU A 4 15.89 -3.88 -4.35
C LEU A 4 16.46 -4.94 -5.30
N GLU A 5 17.43 -4.59 -6.17
CA GLU A 5 18.09 -5.55 -7.06
C GLU A 5 18.88 -6.63 -6.27
N ALA A 6 19.44 -6.26 -5.11
CA ALA A 6 20.11 -7.22 -4.24
C ALA A 6 19.11 -8.19 -3.59
N ILE A 7 17.98 -7.69 -3.08
CA ILE A 7 16.90 -8.52 -2.50
C ILE A 7 16.31 -9.46 -3.57
N GLU A 8 16.05 -8.97 -4.78
CA GLU A 8 15.59 -9.79 -5.92
C GLU A 8 16.55 -10.97 -6.19
N GLN A 9 17.86 -10.71 -6.16
CA GLN A 9 18.90 -11.71 -6.38
C GLN A 9 18.97 -12.73 -5.24
N ASP A 10 18.98 -12.26 -3.98
CA ASP A 10 19.18 -13.10 -2.80
C ASP A 10 18.01 -14.06 -2.58
N TYR A 11 16.78 -13.63 -2.91
CA TYR A 11 15.56 -14.41 -2.70
C TYR A 11 14.92 -14.93 -4.01
N ASN A 12 15.59 -14.75 -5.15
CA ASN A 12 15.22 -15.27 -6.47
C ASN A 12 13.76 -14.95 -6.86
N PHE A 13 13.45 -13.65 -6.89
CA PHE A 13 12.20 -13.11 -7.41
C PHE A 13 12.45 -11.81 -8.17
N THR A 14 11.39 -11.21 -8.71
CA THR A 14 11.45 -9.88 -9.32
C THR A 14 10.29 -9.05 -8.80
N TYR A 15 10.57 -7.86 -8.26
CA TYR A 15 9.54 -6.92 -7.85
C TYR A 15 8.69 -6.51 -9.07
N PRO A 16 7.38 -6.24 -8.86
CA PRO A 16 6.55 -5.68 -9.91
C PRO A 16 7.20 -4.44 -10.51
N ALA A 17 7.07 -4.25 -11.83
CA ALA A 17 7.70 -3.12 -12.51
C ALA A 17 7.30 -1.78 -11.88
N LEU A 18 6.04 -1.66 -11.44
CA LEU A 18 5.52 -0.48 -10.76
C LEU A 18 6.20 -0.18 -9.41
N TYR A 19 6.60 -1.20 -8.66
CA TYR A 19 7.31 -1.01 -7.38
C TYR A 19 8.72 -0.47 -7.62
N LYS A 20 9.39 -0.95 -8.66
CA LYS A 20 10.70 -0.42 -9.08
C LYS A 20 10.58 1.01 -9.59
N GLN A 21 9.53 1.34 -10.33
CA GLN A 21 9.25 2.72 -10.74
C GLN A 21 9.06 3.65 -9.53
N LEU A 22 8.33 3.21 -8.49
CA LEU A 22 8.20 3.98 -7.24
C LEU A 22 9.56 4.23 -6.57
N SER A 23 10.47 3.25 -6.58
CA SER A 23 11.83 3.42 -6.08
C SER A 23 12.60 4.47 -6.90
N GLU A 24 12.59 4.34 -8.23
CA GLU A 24 13.24 5.28 -9.16
C GLU A 24 12.72 6.71 -9.02
N ASP A 25 11.42 6.87 -8.77
CA ASP A 25 10.77 8.17 -8.55
C ASP A 25 10.99 8.72 -7.12
N GLY A 26 11.70 7.98 -6.26
CA GLY A 26 11.99 8.36 -4.87
C GLY A 26 10.73 8.41 -3.99
N MET A 27 9.74 7.57 -4.28
CA MET A 27 8.48 7.49 -3.53
C MET A 27 8.57 6.58 -2.30
N LEU A 28 9.54 5.65 -2.28
CA LEU A 28 9.67 4.62 -1.24
C LEU A 28 10.41 5.07 0.04
N SER A 29 10.38 6.36 0.36
CA SER A 29 10.95 6.87 1.62
C SER A 29 10.09 7.98 2.19
N TRP A 30 9.71 7.83 3.45
CA TRP A 30 9.05 8.88 4.24
C TRP A 30 10.06 9.78 4.98
N GLY A 31 11.35 9.68 4.66
CA GLY A 31 12.42 10.28 5.44
C GLY A 31 12.73 9.49 6.72
N GLU A 32 13.52 10.10 7.61
CA GLU A 32 13.94 9.45 8.88
C GLU A 32 12.78 9.37 9.86
N LEU A 33 12.23 8.16 10.04
CA LEU A 33 11.16 7.90 11.01
C LEU A 33 11.69 8.07 12.44
N SER A 34 11.03 8.94 13.21
CA SER A 34 11.39 9.25 14.60
C SER A 34 10.15 9.70 15.39
N PRO A 35 10.20 9.73 16.74
CA PRO A 35 9.08 10.24 17.54
C PRO A 35 8.65 11.67 17.19
N ASP A 36 9.56 12.47 16.62
CA ASP A 36 9.33 13.84 16.20
C ASP A 36 9.03 13.98 14.68
N TRP A 37 8.84 12.87 13.95
CA TRP A 37 8.65 12.86 12.50
C TRP A 37 7.52 13.80 12.02
N ILE A 38 6.40 13.82 12.76
CA ILE A 38 5.25 14.71 12.48
C ILE A 38 5.64 16.19 12.54
N ARG A 39 6.59 16.56 13.41
CA ARG A 39 7.06 17.94 13.56
C ARG A 39 8.14 18.29 12.54
N ASP A 40 9.09 17.39 12.33
CA ASP A 40 10.36 17.73 11.68
C ASP A 40 10.42 17.33 10.20
N VAL A 41 9.73 16.26 9.80
CA VAL A 41 9.82 15.68 8.45
C VAL A 41 8.52 15.87 7.68
N TYR A 42 7.41 15.44 8.28
CA TYR A 42 6.08 15.43 7.67
C TYR A 42 5.66 16.77 7.03
N PRO A 43 5.89 17.96 7.63
CA PRO A 43 5.46 19.22 7.02
C PRO A 43 6.11 19.47 5.65
N GLY A 44 7.34 19.00 5.45
CA GLY A 44 8.06 19.11 4.17
C GLY A 44 7.53 18.17 3.09
N LEU A 45 6.79 17.12 3.47
CA LEU A 45 6.26 16.11 2.55
C LEU A 45 4.82 16.38 2.13
N LYS A 46 4.06 17.23 2.84
CA LYS A 46 2.62 17.47 2.55
C LYS A 46 2.32 17.91 1.12
N ALA A 47 3.19 18.72 0.51
CA ALA A 47 3.00 19.19 -0.86
C ALA A 47 3.35 18.11 -1.91
N THR A 48 4.14 17.12 -1.53
CA THR A 48 4.63 16.00 -2.37
C THR A 48 4.56 14.70 -1.57
N PRO A 49 3.35 14.26 -1.17
CA PRO A 49 3.19 13.10 -0.32
C PRO A 49 3.78 11.87 -1.01
N ARG A 50 4.64 11.18 -0.26
CA ARG A 50 5.35 9.97 -0.68
C ARG A 50 4.39 8.78 -0.73
N PHE A 51 4.90 7.61 -1.12
CA PHE A 51 4.08 6.43 -1.34
C PHE A 51 3.11 6.19 -0.18
N LEU A 52 1.82 6.31 -0.47
CA LEU A 52 0.70 6.05 0.45
C LEU A 52 0.76 6.76 1.81
N MET A 53 1.49 7.87 1.94
CA MET A 53 1.65 8.62 3.19
C MET A 53 0.33 9.09 3.83
N PHE A 54 -0.72 9.24 3.02
CA PHE A 54 -2.05 9.66 3.46
C PHE A 54 -3.08 8.52 3.47
N ALA A 55 -2.68 7.28 3.25
CA ALA A 55 -3.55 6.12 3.38
C ALA A 55 -4.00 5.94 4.84
N ALA A 56 -5.12 5.24 5.03
CA ALA A 56 -5.79 5.15 6.32
C ALA A 56 -5.02 4.30 7.35
N ASP A 57 -4.41 3.20 6.90
CA ASP A 57 -3.72 2.23 7.76
C ASP A 57 -2.53 1.60 7.01
N PHE A 58 -1.58 2.44 6.61
CA PHE A 58 -0.36 2.01 5.94
C PHE A 58 0.84 2.68 6.59
N GLU A 59 1.91 1.93 6.82
CA GLU A 59 3.24 2.39 7.19
C GLU A 59 4.24 1.84 6.18
N ILE A 60 5.13 2.71 5.70
CA ILE A 60 6.13 2.29 4.71
C ILE A 60 7.21 1.45 5.38
N MET A 61 7.58 0.34 4.73
CA MET A 61 8.77 -0.42 5.08
C MET A 61 9.96 0.14 4.30
N ASP A 62 11.03 0.50 4.99
CA ASP A 62 12.26 0.92 4.31
C ASP A 62 13.04 -0.30 3.78
N GLU A 63 14.04 -0.07 2.94
CA GLU A 63 14.78 -1.18 2.30
C GLU A 63 15.56 -2.05 3.31
N ALA A 64 15.96 -1.49 4.46
CA ALA A 64 16.66 -2.24 5.50
C ALA A 64 15.69 -3.15 6.26
N ASP A 65 14.49 -2.65 6.56
CA ASP A 65 13.41 -3.41 7.17
C ASP A 65 12.94 -4.54 6.24
N ILE A 66 12.76 -4.28 4.93
CA ILE A 66 12.43 -5.34 3.96
C ILE A 66 13.48 -6.45 3.99
N SER A 67 14.76 -6.08 4.02
CA SER A 67 15.85 -7.07 4.04
C SER A 67 15.81 -7.92 5.31
N ALA A 68 15.56 -7.30 6.48
CA ALA A 68 15.44 -7.99 7.76
C ALA A 68 14.23 -8.94 7.78
N GLU A 69 13.07 -8.48 7.32
CA GLU A 69 11.83 -9.28 7.22
C GLU A 69 11.98 -10.45 6.25
N MET A 70 12.73 -10.27 5.17
CA MET A 70 13.04 -11.34 4.23
C MET A 70 14.03 -12.36 4.81
N GLU A 71 14.99 -11.94 5.65
CA GLU A 71 15.95 -12.82 6.33
C GLU A 71 15.28 -13.67 7.41
N ASP A 72 14.47 -13.03 8.26
CA ASP A 72 13.71 -13.71 9.32
C ASP A 72 12.55 -14.53 8.73
N GLY A 73 12.04 -14.10 7.57
CA GLY A 73 10.81 -14.57 6.95
C GLY A 73 9.58 -14.06 7.71
N LEU A 74 8.45 -13.88 7.01
CA LEU A 74 7.21 -13.53 7.69
C LEU A 74 6.93 -14.58 8.80
N PRO A 75 6.72 -14.16 10.05
CA PRO A 75 6.72 -15.06 11.20
C PRO A 75 5.82 -16.30 11.00
N ASN A 76 6.44 -17.48 11.11
CA ASN A 76 5.79 -18.79 11.03
C ASN A 76 5.12 -19.14 9.68
N ALA A 77 5.39 -18.38 8.60
CA ALA A 77 4.84 -18.70 7.30
C ALA A 77 5.36 -20.07 6.78
N ASP A 78 4.44 -20.93 6.34
CA ASP A 78 4.76 -22.16 5.64
C ASP A 78 5.52 -21.81 4.36
N LYS A 79 6.64 -22.52 4.12
CA LYS A 79 7.52 -22.33 2.96
C LYS A 79 6.82 -22.47 1.61
N LYS A 80 5.62 -23.06 1.57
CA LYS A 80 4.80 -23.07 0.36
C LYS A 80 4.33 -21.68 -0.05
N HIS A 81 4.23 -20.73 0.88
CA HIS A 81 3.86 -19.35 0.61
C HIS A 81 5.08 -18.50 0.31
N ARG A 82 4.97 -17.66 -0.71
CA ARG A 82 6.00 -16.76 -1.19
C ARG A 82 5.50 -15.33 -1.04
N PHE A 83 5.68 -14.80 0.17
CA PHE A 83 5.40 -13.41 0.49
C PHE A 83 6.67 -12.58 0.36
N VAL A 84 6.53 -11.36 -0.15
CA VAL A 84 7.58 -10.33 -0.12
C VAL A 84 6.95 -9.06 0.48
N PRO A 85 7.30 -8.67 1.71
CA PRO A 85 6.67 -7.55 2.39
C PRO A 85 7.15 -6.21 1.81
N PHE A 86 6.32 -5.18 1.94
CA PHE A 86 6.66 -3.81 1.49
C PHE A 86 6.05 -2.69 2.35
N GLY A 87 5.27 -3.04 3.38
CA GLY A 87 4.66 -2.09 4.30
C GLY A 87 3.95 -2.82 5.43
N TYR A 88 3.47 -2.05 6.40
CA TYR A 88 2.73 -2.52 7.55
C TYR A 88 1.38 -1.81 7.68
N THR A 89 0.47 -2.39 8.46
CA THR A 89 -0.59 -1.64 9.14
C THR A 89 -0.02 -1.03 10.43
N GLY A 90 -0.67 -0.03 11.01
CA GLY A 90 -0.29 0.53 12.31
C GLY A 90 -0.45 -0.48 13.47
N ALA A 91 -1.15 -1.60 13.24
CA ALA A 91 -1.25 -2.72 14.17
C ALA A 91 -0.11 -3.75 14.02
N GLY A 92 0.74 -3.63 13.00
CA GLY A 92 1.87 -4.52 12.75
C GLY A 92 1.58 -5.71 11.82
N ASP A 93 0.47 -5.70 11.08
CA ASP A 93 0.22 -6.67 10.01
C ASP A 93 1.03 -6.30 8.76
N TRP A 94 1.41 -7.29 7.94
CA TRP A 94 2.22 -7.02 6.76
C TRP A 94 1.36 -6.83 5.51
N TYR A 95 1.67 -5.80 4.73
CA TYR A 95 1.34 -5.78 3.31
C TYR A 95 2.44 -6.47 2.52
N ALA A 96 2.09 -7.51 1.78
CA ALA A 96 3.05 -8.32 1.04
C ALA A 96 2.60 -8.66 -0.38
N PHE A 97 3.54 -8.69 -1.32
CA PHE A 97 3.35 -9.30 -2.62
C PHE A 97 3.27 -10.82 -2.48
N TYR A 98 2.24 -11.44 -3.05
CA TYR A 98 1.99 -12.87 -2.97
C TYR A 98 2.27 -13.58 -4.30
N TYR A 99 3.48 -14.12 -4.44
CA TYR A 99 3.99 -14.68 -5.69
C TYR A 99 3.36 -16.03 -6.09
N ASN A 100 2.64 -16.69 -5.18
CA ASN A 100 1.93 -17.94 -5.52
C ASN A 100 0.82 -17.75 -6.55
N LEU A 101 0.26 -16.54 -6.65
CA LEU A 101 -0.84 -16.19 -7.56
C LEU A 101 -0.39 -15.25 -8.69
N GLN A 102 0.92 -15.09 -8.89
CA GLN A 102 1.46 -14.21 -9.93
C GLN A 102 0.98 -14.63 -11.33
N GLN A 103 0.55 -13.63 -12.12
CA GLN A 103 0.26 -13.78 -13.55
C GLN A 103 0.96 -12.67 -14.35
N GLY A 104 2.13 -12.98 -14.93
CA GLY A 104 2.95 -11.95 -15.58
C GLY A 104 3.47 -10.94 -14.56
N ASP A 105 3.25 -9.64 -14.81
CA ASP A 105 3.61 -8.56 -13.86
C ASP A 105 2.53 -8.31 -12.80
N ASP A 106 1.35 -8.96 -12.93
CA ASP A 106 0.31 -8.92 -11.90
C ASP A 106 0.71 -9.84 -10.74
N VAL A 107 1.25 -9.24 -9.66
CA VAL A 107 1.52 -9.92 -8.40
C VAL A 107 0.53 -9.43 -7.34
N PRO A 108 -0.39 -10.27 -6.86
CA PRO A 108 -1.39 -9.87 -5.87
C PRO A 108 -0.78 -9.34 -4.59
N VAL A 109 -1.49 -8.40 -3.95
CA VAL A 109 -1.16 -7.91 -2.62
C VAL A 109 -2.02 -8.64 -1.60
N ALA A 110 -1.38 -9.17 -0.57
CA ALA A 110 -2.02 -9.78 0.59
C ALA A 110 -1.78 -8.91 1.83
N LEU A 111 -2.79 -8.85 2.69
CA LEU A 111 -2.65 -8.45 4.09
C LEU A 111 -2.42 -9.73 4.91
N VAL A 112 -1.27 -9.83 5.58
CA VAL A 112 -0.88 -10.99 6.39
C VAL A 112 -0.99 -10.60 7.86
N TYR A 113 -1.92 -11.23 8.57
CA TYR A 113 -2.19 -10.89 9.98
C TYR A 113 -1.12 -11.47 10.90
N HIS A 114 -0.63 -10.66 11.83
CA HIS A 114 0.43 -11.07 12.75
C HIS A 114 -0.08 -11.85 13.97
N ASP A 115 -1.32 -11.61 14.37
CA ASP A 115 -1.95 -12.17 15.56
C ASP A 115 -2.85 -13.38 15.27
N SER A 116 -3.07 -13.70 13.98
CA SER A 116 -3.89 -14.81 13.53
C SER A 116 -3.25 -15.54 12.36
N ASN A 117 -3.55 -16.84 12.21
CA ASN A 117 -3.12 -17.63 11.07
C ASN A 117 -4.03 -17.35 9.86
N GLU A 118 -3.98 -16.11 9.36
CA GLU A 118 -4.78 -15.65 8.23
C GLU A 118 -3.99 -14.68 7.36
N ALA A 119 -4.11 -14.85 6.06
CA ALA A 119 -3.72 -13.85 5.07
C ALA A 119 -4.89 -13.65 4.10
N THR A 120 -5.15 -12.41 3.71
CA THR A 120 -6.27 -12.04 2.83
C THR A 120 -5.75 -11.33 1.59
N ILE A 121 -6.18 -11.74 0.41
CA ILE A 121 -5.85 -11.06 -0.85
C ILE A 121 -6.69 -9.79 -0.97
N ILE A 122 -6.04 -8.63 -1.04
CA ILE A 122 -6.70 -7.31 -1.01
C ILE A 122 -6.55 -6.53 -2.33
N ALA A 123 -5.69 -6.97 -3.23
CA ALA A 123 -5.58 -6.38 -4.57
C ALA A 123 -4.98 -7.38 -5.58
N LYS A 124 -5.35 -7.21 -6.85
CA LYS A 124 -4.81 -7.99 -7.96
C LYS A 124 -3.33 -7.72 -8.23
N ASN A 125 -2.93 -6.46 -8.06
CA ASN A 125 -1.57 -5.97 -8.29
C ASN A 125 -1.35 -4.66 -7.51
N LEU A 126 -0.15 -4.10 -7.61
CA LEU A 126 0.21 -2.86 -6.91
C LEU A 126 -0.60 -1.64 -7.37
N GLN A 127 -0.97 -1.55 -8.66
CA GLN A 127 -1.79 -0.44 -9.17
C GLN A 127 -3.17 -0.44 -8.50
N ASP A 128 -3.80 -1.60 -8.40
CA ASP A 128 -5.12 -1.75 -7.78
C ASP A 128 -5.04 -1.53 -6.27
N PHE A 129 -3.94 -1.93 -5.62
CA PHE A 129 -3.69 -1.60 -4.22
C PHE A 129 -3.59 -0.09 -4.00
N ILE A 130 -2.79 0.63 -4.80
CA ILE A 130 -2.67 2.09 -4.73
C ILE A 130 -4.04 2.75 -4.94
N PHE A 131 -4.79 2.29 -5.93
CA PHE A 131 -6.13 2.78 -6.22
C PHE A 131 -7.09 2.63 -5.03
N SER A 132 -7.13 1.46 -4.39
CA SER A 132 -7.94 1.22 -3.19
C SER A 132 -7.53 2.12 -2.04
N GLN A 133 -6.23 2.22 -1.75
CA GLN A 133 -5.69 3.02 -0.66
C GLN A 133 -5.99 4.53 -0.81
N LEU A 134 -5.96 5.05 -2.04
CA LEU A 134 -6.35 6.44 -2.33
C LEU A 134 -7.83 6.71 -2.00
N LEU A 135 -8.73 5.75 -2.26
CA LEU A 135 -10.16 5.88 -1.97
C LEU A 135 -10.46 5.67 -0.48
N GLU A 136 -9.80 4.69 0.15
CA GLU A 136 -9.91 4.40 1.58
C GLU A 136 -9.52 5.60 2.44
N ALA A 137 -8.51 6.38 2.03
CA ALA A 137 -8.07 7.57 2.75
C ALA A 137 -9.19 8.59 3.05
N ILE A 138 -10.27 8.62 2.25
CA ILE A 138 -11.42 9.50 2.48
C ILE A 138 -12.70 8.75 2.85
N THR A 139 -12.61 7.45 3.14
CA THR A 139 -13.77 6.60 3.43
C THR A 139 -14.02 6.54 4.93
N ASN A 140 -15.28 6.78 5.34
CA ASN A 140 -15.73 6.71 6.74
C ASN A 140 -14.72 7.32 7.75
N PRO A 141 -14.21 8.55 7.54
CA PRO A 141 -13.16 9.08 8.39
C PRO A 141 -13.64 9.16 9.83
N ASP A 142 -12.93 8.52 10.76
CA ASP A 142 -13.25 8.58 12.19
C ASP A 142 -13.25 10.05 12.62
N PRO A 143 -14.38 10.60 13.12
CA PRO A 143 -14.44 11.99 13.56
C PRO A 143 -13.39 12.35 14.62
N GLN A 144 -12.89 11.39 15.39
CA GLN A 144 -11.87 11.55 16.43
C GLN A 144 -10.45 11.36 15.90
N TYR A 145 -10.26 10.50 14.90
CA TYR A 145 -8.97 10.23 14.27
C TYR A 145 -9.08 10.26 12.75
N ARG A 146 -9.01 11.46 12.18
CA ARG A 146 -9.25 11.68 10.74
C ARG A 146 -8.05 11.36 9.84
N GLY A 147 -6.98 10.81 10.39
CA GLY A 147 -5.73 10.49 9.69
C GLY A 147 -4.94 11.72 9.20
N LEU A 148 -3.75 11.47 8.63
CA LEU A 148 -2.86 12.53 8.13
C LEU A 148 -3.47 13.33 6.96
N ILE A 149 -4.32 12.70 6.15
CA ILE A 149 -4.98 13.39 5.03
C ILE A 149 -5.86 14.56 5.49
N ALA A 150 -6.38 14.52 6.71
CA ALA A 150 -7.23 15.56 7.29
C ALA A 150 -6.44 16.65 8.05
N ASP A 151 -5.12 16.54 8.16
CA ASP A 151 -4.30 17.57 8.78
C ASP A 151 -4.20 18.81 7.87
N GLY A 152 -4.92 19.87 8.27
CA GLY A 152 -5.08 21.09 7.47
C GLY A 152 -6.28 21.00 6.52
N ASP A 153 -6.09 21.39 5.26
CA ASP A 153 -7.15 21.34 4.25
C ASP A 153 -7.13 19.99 3.52
N ILE A 154 -8.11 19.14 3.84
CA ILE A 154 -8.26 17.81 3.22
C ILE A 154 -8.33 17.89 1.69
N LYS A 155 -8.92 18.94 1.10
CA LYS A 155 -9.00 19.06 -0.37
C LYS A 155 -7.63 19.30 -0.99
N VAL A 156 -6.79 20.09 -0.32
CA VAL A 156 -5.40 20.34 -0.73
C VAL A 156 -4.58 19.05 -0.62
N ASN A 157 -4.71 18.33 0.50
CA ASN A 157 -4.01 17.07 0.72
C ASN A 157 -4.45 16.00 -0.29
N SER A 158 -5.76 15.83 -0.51
CA SER A 158 -6.32 14.94 -1.54
C SER A 158 -5.83 15.30 -2.94
N TYR A 159 -5.78 16.59 -3.30
CA TYR A 159 -5.21 17.02 -4.57
C TYR A 159 -3.73 16.61 -4.70
N HIS A 160 -2.92 16.85 -3.68
CA HIS A 160 -1.50 16.46 -3.69
C HIS A 160 -1.33 14.94 -3.75
N PHE A 161 -2.17 14.19 -3.03
CA PHE A 161 -2.11 12.74 -2.99
C PHE A 161 -2.40 12.12 -4.36
N LEU A 162 -3.50 12.53 -5.00
CA LEU A 162 -3.80 12.11 -6.37
C LEU A 162 -2.71 12.57 -7.34
N ARG A 163 -2.21 13.80 -7.22
CA ARG A 163 -1.18 14.33 -8.14
C ARG A 163 0.11 13.52 -8.09
N THR A 164 0.57 13.09 -6.91
CA THR A 164 1.80 12.28 -6.80
C THR A 164 1.60 10.82 -7.16
N HIS A 165 0.36 10.29 -7.07
CA HIS A 165 0.07 8.89 -7.36
C HIS A 165 -0.53 8.64 -8.75
N ALA A 166 -1.02 9.66 -9.44
CA ALA A 166 -1.59 9.56 -10.77
C ALA A 166 -0.70 8.83 -11.81
N PRO A 167 0.65 9.00 -11.82
CA PRO A 167 1.51 8.25 -12.73
C PRO A 167 1.44 6.72 -12.59
N TYR A 168 0.98 6.23 -11.44
CA TYR A 168 0.90 4.81 -11.10
C TYR A 168 -0.52 4.24 -11.24
N LEU A 169 -1.45 5.00 -11.82
CA LEU A 169 -2.84 4.64 -12.01
C LEU A 169 -3.21 4.64 -13.48
N SER A 170 -4.17 3.78 -13.86
CA SER A 170 -4.82 3.89 -15.16
C SER A 170 -5.61 5.21 -15.28
N PRO A 171 -5.82 5.76 -16.49
CA PRO A 171 -6.62 6.98 -16.68
C PRO A 171 -8.04 6.88 -16.10
N GLN A 172 -8.64 5.69 -16.14
CA GLN A 172 -9.95 5.43 -15.54
C GLN A 172 -9.89 5.56 -14.01
N GLN A 173 -8.93 4.91 -13.36
CA GLN A 173 -8.75 5.01 -11.91
C GLN A 173 -8.47 6.45 -11.46
N GLN A 174 -7.66 7.20 -12.21
CA GLN A 174 -7.42 8.63 -11.94
C GLN A 174 -8.73 9.43 -11.93
N GLN A 175 -9.61 9.20 -12.90
CA GLN A 175 -10.90 9.89 -12.98
C GLN A 175 -11.83 9.50 -11.83
N VAL A 176 -11.84 8.23 -11.42
CA VAL A 176 -12.63 7.75 -10.29
C VAL A 176 -12.16 8.40 -8.98
N VAL A 177 -10.85 8.39 -8.71
CA VAL A 177 -10.27 9.03 -7.51
C VAL A 177 -10.55 10.53 -7.51
N ALA A 178 -10.36 11.22 -8.65
CA ALA A 178 -10.67 12.64 -8.77
C ALA A 178 -12.14 12.95 -8.44
N THR A 179 -13.07 12.10 -8.90
CA THR A 179 -14.50 12.23 -8.62
C THR A 179 -14.80 12.02 -7.13
N ALA A 180 -14.19 11.00 -6.52
CA ALA A 180 -14.33 10.75 -5.08
C ALA A 180 -13.77 11.92 -4.24
N TYR A 181 -12.62 12.48 -4.63
CA TYR A 181 -12.01 13.62 -3.93
C TYR A 181 -12.80 14.92 -4.09
N GLN A 182 -13.48 15.13 -5.22
CA GLN A 182 -14.42 16.24 -5.39
C GLN A 182 -15.62 16.13 -4.44
N LYS A 183 -16.12 14.91 -4.22
CA LYS A 183 -17.15 14.62 -3.22
C LYS A 183 -16.63 14.81 -1.78
N GLY A 184 -15.38 14.44 -1.55
CA GLY A 184 -14.63 14.70 -0.31
C GLY A 184 -14.80 13.66 0.81
N VAL A 185 -15.77 12.75 0.69
CA VAL A 185 -15.95 11.62 1.60
C VAL A 185 -16.66 10.47 0.89
N LEU A 186 -16.27 9.24 1.20
CA LEU A 186 -16.97 8.02 0.80
C LEU A 186 -17.55 7.31 2.01
N THR A 187 -18.66 6.62 1.80
CA THR A 187 -19.14 5.57 2.70
C THR A 187 -18.48 4.25 2.34
N GLY A 188 -18.41 3.32 3.29
CA GLY A 188 -17.91 1.96 3.02
C GLY A 188 -18.66 1.24 1.90
N GLN A 189 -19.97 1.47 1.78
CA GLN A 189 -20.78 0.91 0.68
C GLN A 189 -20.38 1.48 -0.69
N GLU A 190 -20.09 2.78 -0.78
CA GLU A 190 -19.64 3.41 -2.02
C GLU A 190 -18.23 2.94 -2.39
N LEU A 191 -17.32 2.83 -1.43
CA LEU A 191 -16.00 2.26 -1.64
C LEU A 191 -16.12 0.86 -2.23
N HIS A 192 -16.86 -0.03 -1.57
CA HIS A 192 -17.06 -1.41 -2.02
C HIS A 192 -17.58 -1.47 -3.47
N GLY A 193 -18.63 -0.71 -3.79
CA GLY A 193 -19.17 -0.68 -5.15
C GLY A 193 -18.21 -0.12 -6.20
N ILE A 194 -17.34 0.83 -5.83
CA ILE A 194 -16.28 1.34 -6.71
C ILE A 194 -15.22 0.25 -6.96
N LEU A 195 -14.75 -0.43 -5.90
CA LEU A 195 -13.71 -1.45 -6.02
C LEU A 195 -14.19 -2.64 -6.86
N GLU A 196 -15.40 -3.14 -6.59
CA GLU A 196 -16.01 -4.24 -7.37
C GLU A 196 -16.09 -3.90 -8.87
N ALA A 197 -16.47 -2.67 -9.21
CA ALA A 197 -16.61 -2.23 -10.60
C ALA A 197 -15.28 -1.99 -11.33
N ASN A 198 -14.16 -1.81 -10.63
CA ASN A 198 -12.89 -1.38 -11.23
C ASN A 198 -11.73 -2.38 -11.09
N ILE A 199 -11.73 -3.26 -10.10
CA ILE A 199 -10.66 -4.25 -9.87
C ILE A 199 -11.01 -5.60 -10.48
N ASN A 200 -12.27 -6.04 -10.38
CA ASN A 200 -12.80 -7.30 -10.93
C ASN A 200 -11.78 -8.47 -10.88
N PHE A 201 -11.44 -8.90 -9.67
CA PHE A 201 -10.45 -9.93 -9.42
C PHE A 201 -11.04 -11.08 -8.60
N GLU A 202 -10.97 -12.31 -9.13
CA GLU A 202 -11.63 -13.48 -8.53
C GLU A 202 -11.10 -13.84 -7.13
N TRP A 203 -9.85 -13.47 -6.84
CA TRP A 203 -9.23 -13.73 -5.54
C TRP A 203 -9.42 -12.62 -4.52
N LEU A 204 -10.05 -11.49 -4.89
CA LEU A 204 -10.30 -10.40 -3.95
C LEU A 204 -11.08 -10.90 -2.73
N ASP A 205 -10.66 -10.47 -1.54
CA ASP A 205 -11.20 -10.85 -0.23
C ASP A 205 -11.10 -12.36 0.09
N ASN A 206 -10.32 -13.14 -0.66
CA ASN A 206 -10.07 -14.54 -0.30
C ASN A 206 -9.03 -14.61 0.81
N SER A 207 -9.46 -15.18 1.94
CA SER A 207 -8.61 -15.45 3.12
C SER A 207 -8.14 -16.90 3.14
N PHE A 208 -6.91 -17.13 3.59
CA PHE A 208 -6.31 -18.46 3.72
C PHE A 208 -5.32 -18.52 4.88
N PRO A 209 -5.17 -19.69 5.53
CA PRO A 209 -4.12 -19.88 6.53
C PRO A 209 -2.76 -19.90 5.86
N TYR A 210 -1.76 -19.30 6.50
CA TYR A 210 -0.38 -19.23 6.00
C TYR A 210 0.62 -19.99 6.88
N GLN A 211 0.22 -20.40 8.08
CA GLN A 211 0.97 -21.22 9.04
C GLN A 211 0.41 -22.66 9.05
N LEU A 212 1.26 -23.61 9.48
CA LEU A 212 0.91 -25.04 9.63
C LEU A 212 0.10 -25.34 10.88
#